data_AF-A0A544ZB98-F1
#
_entry.id   AF-A0A544ZB98-F1
#
_cell.length_a   1.000
_cell.length_b   1.000
_cell.length_c   1.000
_cell.angle_alpha   90.00
_cell.angle_beta   90.00
_cell.angle_gamma   90.00
#
_symmetry.space_group_name_H-M   'P 1'
#
loop_
_entity.id
_entity.type
_entity.pdbx_description
1 polymer ?
#
loop_
_entity_poly.entity_id
_entity_poly.type
_entity_poly.pdbx_seq_one_letter_code
_entity_poly.pdbx_strand_id
1 'polypeptide(L)'
;MDFRGVLSRPAPPPARGLGGGVLPPVNPSPFSVSAPPPAEVLASRRRPAAAPGSAGGAGARLWGAMEEGRLTLRAHPFACAPLPYADMPHDLREEFASASLTVMKGDLNYRRLVGDRMWPASTPFAAVTAYFPGPVVALRTLKSDALVGVPERTLAELDAAGRPWRTTGTHAMVQARP
;
A
#
# COMPACT_ATOMS: atom_id res chain seq x y z
N MET A 1 25.16 42.37 28.27
CA MET A 1 25.46 42.32 26.82
C MET A 1 25.10 40.93 26.32
N ASP A 2 24.35 40.91 25.23
CA ASP A 2 23.54 39.83 24.64
C ASP A 2 24.41 38.74 23.97
N PHE A 3 24.13 37.46 24.25
CA PHE A 3 24.75 36.31 23.58
C PHE A 3 23.84 35.84 22.43
N ARG A 4 24.06 36.37 21.23
CA ARG A 4 23.47 35.84 19.98
C ARG A 4 24.53 35.06 19.21
N GLY A 5 24.60 33.75 19.46
CA GLY A 5 25.30 32.78 18.62
C GLY A 5 24.31 32.06 17.71
N VAL A 6 24.07 32.61 16.51
CA VAL A 6 23.27 31.99 15.45
C VAL A 6 24.09 30.87 14.82
N LEU A 7 23.80 29.62 15.19
CA LEU A 7 24.24 28.44 14.45
C LEU A 7 23.16 28.07 13.43
N SER A 8 23.29 28.62 12.22
CA SER A 8 22.53 28.19 11.05
C SER A 8 22.93 26.76 10.70
N ARG A 9 22.03 25.79 10.94
CA ARG A 9 22.19 24.43 10.41
C ARG A 9 22.01 24.48 8.89
N PRO A 10 22.90 23.87 8.09
CA PRO A 10 22.68 23.75 6.66
C PRO A 10 21.42 22.94 6.39
N ALA A 11 20.65 23.35 5.38
CA ALA A 11 19.46 22.65 4.91
C ALA A 11 19.83 21.19 4.56
N PRO A 12 18.97 20.21 4.89
CA PRO A 12 19.20 18.83 4.48
C PRO A 12 19.27 18.75 2.95
N PRO A 13 20.17 17.93 2.39
CA PRO A 13 20.27 17.76 0.95
C PRO A 13 18.93 17.27 0.37
N PRO A 14 18.58 17.64 -0.87
CA PRO A 14 17.36 17.17 -1.51
C PRO A 14 17.34 15.64 -1.48
N ALA A 15 16.21 15.09 -1.02
CA ALA A 15 15.99 13.65 -0.98
C ALA A 15 16.25 13.08 -2.38
N ARG A 16 17.26 12.21 -2.49
CA ARG A 16 17.59 11.47 -3.70
C ARG A 16 16.29 10.83 -4.22
N GLY A 17 15.95 11.16 -5.46
CA GLY A 17 14.71 10.72 -6.11
C GLY A 17 14.62 9.21 -6.13
N LEU A 18 13.83 8.65 -5.22
CA LEU A 18 13.26 7.33 -5.40
C LEU A 18 12.15 7.48 -6.45
N GLY A 19 12.19 6.59 -7.44
CA GLY A 19 11.44 6.68 -8.70
C GLY A 19 9.94 6.92 -8.56
N GLY A 20 9.34 7.26 -9.70
CA GLY A 20 7.93 7.60 -9.84
C GLY A 20 7.00 6.70 -9.02
N GLY A 21 6.29 7.27 -8.06
CA GLY A 21 5.27 6.51 -7.33
C GLY A 21 4.06 6.30 -8.23
N VAL A 22 3.70 5.05 -8.51
CA VAL A 22 2.39 4.70 -9.06
C VAL A 22 1.51 4.29 -7.88
N LEU A 23 0.48 5.09 -7.59
CA LEU A 23 -0.58 4.62 -6.69
C LEU A 23 -1.38 3.56 -7.45
N PRO A 24 -1.69 2.41 -6.82
CA PRO A 24 -2.42 1.33 -7.47
C PRO A 24 -3.72 1.86 -8.06
N PRO A 25 -4.23 1.20 -9.12
CA PRO A 25 -5.28 1.74 -9.95
C PRO A 25 -6.46 2.20 -9.10
N VAL A 26 -6.73 3.50 -9.17
CA VAL A 26 -7.83 4.09 -8.44
C VAL A 26 -9.13 3.56 -9.07
N ASN A 27 -10.07 3.13 -8.23
CA ASN A 27 -11.27 2.43 -8.68
C ASN A 27 -12.09 3.29 -9.66
N PRO A 28 -12.40 2.84 -10.89
CA PRO A 28 -13.24 3.61 -11.81
C PRO A 28 -14.67 3.88 -11.29
N SER A 29 -15.11 3.14 -10.27
CA SER A 29 -16.42 3.25 -9.63
C SER A 29 -16.33 2.95 -8.13
N PRO A 30 -17.33 3.31 -7.29
CA PRO A 30 -17.31 2.97 -5.87
C PRO A 30 -17.13 1.46 -5.66
N PHE A 31 -16.05 1.06 -5.00
CA PHE A 31 -15.72 -0.33 -4.76
C PHE A 31 -15.15 -0.46 -3.35
N SER A 32 -15.64 -1.45 -2.59
CA SER A 32 -15.24 -1.69 -1.21
C SER A 32 -15.39 -0.48 -0.26
N VAL A 33 -16.48 0.30 -0.40
CA VAL A 33 -17.01 1.42 0.45
C VAL A 33 -16.07 2.61 0.69
N SER A 34 -14.78 2.37 0.90
CA SER A 34 -13.76 3.34 1.34
C SER A 34 -12.57 3.44 0.38
N ALA A 35 -12.59 2.72 -0.74
CA ALA A 35 -11.57 2.87 -1.77
C ALA A 35 -12.02 3.94 -2.78
N PRO A 36 -11.43 5.15 -2.72
CA PRO A 36 -11.90 6.31 -3.47
C PRO A 36 -11.67 6.13 -4.97
N PRO A 37 -12.52 6.68 -5.86
CA PRO A 37 -12.22 6.85 -7.27
C PRO A 37 -11.17 7.95 -7.52
N PRO A 38 -10.58 8.04 -8.74
CA PRO A 38 -9.54 9.03 -9.03
C PRO A 38 -9.97 10.45 -8.70
N ALA A 39 -11.23 10.78 -8.98
CA ALA A 39 -11.83 12.08 -8.67
C ALA A 39 -11.84 12.40 -7.17
N GLU A 40 -12.06 11.41 -6.29
CA GLU A 40 -12.04 11.59 -4.84
C GLU A 40 -10.62 11.62 -4.28
N VAL A 41 -9.68 10.86 -4.87
CA VAL A 41 -8.24 11.02 -4.59
C VAL A 41 -7.75 12.40 -4.99
N LEU A 42 -8.32 13.00 -6.04
CA LEU A 42 -8.07 14.37 -6.48
C LEU A 42 -8.77 15.40 -5.58
N ALA A 43 -10.00 15.15 -5.16
CA ALA A 43 -10.79 16.06 -4.33
C ALA A 43 -10.34 16.10 -2.87
N SER A 44 -9.94 14.97 -2.29
CA SER A 44 -9.38 14.88 -0.93
C SER A 44 -8.10 15.72 -0.74
N ARG A 45 -7.50 16.19 -1.84
CA ARG A 45 -6.32 17.08 -1.90
C ARG A 45 -6.63 18.54 -1.59
N ARG A 46 -7.87 18.98 -1.78
CA ARG A 46 -8.24 20.39 -1.55
C ARG A 46 -8.12 20.75 -0.07
N ARG A 47 -8.34 19.79 0.85
CA ARG A 47 -8.23 20.02 2.29
C ARG A 47 -6.78 20.22 2.77
N PRO A 48 -5.80 19.36 2.43
CA PRO A 48 -4.41 19.58 2.83
C PRO A 48 -3.80 20.85 2.24
N ALA A 49 -4.04 21.17 0.97
CA ALA A 49 -3.45 22.35 0.33
C ALA A 49 -3.91 23.69 0.96
N ALA A 50 -5.11 23.70 1.55
CA ALA A 50 -5.65 24.85 2.27
C ALA A 50 -5.35 24.82 3.79
N ALA A 51 -4.70 23.76 4.29
CA ALA A 51 -4.40 23.62 5.71
C ALA A 51 -3.09 24.35 6.08
N PRO A 52 -3.04 25.06 7.22
CA PRO A 52 -1.80 25.65 7.69
C PRO A 52 -0.80 24.59 8.19
N GLY A 53 0.47 24.98 8.30
CA GLY A 53 1.51 24.16 8.94
C GLY A 53 1.94 22.93 8.12
N SER A 54 2.23 21.84 8.81
CA SER A 54 2.82 20.63 8.22
C SER A 54 1.90 19.94 7.19
N ALA A 55 0.58 20.03 7.38
CA ALA A 55 -0.41 19.49 6.46
C ALA A 55 -0.39 20.22 5.10
N GLY A 56 -0.34 21.55 5.12
CA GLY A 56 -0.15 22.39 3.93
C GLY A 56 1.15 22.07 3.21
N GLY A 57 2.25 22.00 3.95
CA GLY A 57 3.56 21.65 3.39
C GLY A 57 3.59 20.25 2.75
N ALA A 58 2.90 19.27 3.33
CA ALA A 58 2.76 17.94 2.73
C ALA A 58 1.92 17.96 1.46
N GLY A 59 0.80 18.69 1.46
CA GLY A 59 -0.04 18.88 0.28
C GLY A 59 0.75 19.48 -0.89
N ALA A 60 1.50 20.56 -0.64
CA ALA A 60 2.33 21.20 -1.66
C ALA A 60 3.42 20.28 -2.23
N ARG A 61 4.09 19.48 -1.40
CA ARG A 61 5.10 18.51 -1.87
C ARG A 61 4.51 17.42 -2.76
N LEU A 62 3.34 16.89 -2.39
CA LEU A 62 2.63 15.92 -3.20
C LEU A 62 2.20 16.53 -4.54
N TRP A 63 1.77 17.80 -4.52
CA TRP A 63 1.39 18.54 -5.72
C TRP A 63 2.57 18.71 -6.69
N GLY A 64 3.69 19.28 -6.22
CA GLY A 64 4.88 19.46 -7.06
C GLY A 64 5.40 18.13 -7.60
N ALA A 65 5.36 17.05 -6.79
CA ALA A 65 5.72 15.72 -7.28
C ALA A 65 4.82 15.22 -8.42
N MET A 66 3.54 15.58 -8.42
CA MET A 66 2.63 15.21 -9.51
C MET A 66 2.84 16.05 -10.77
N GLU A 67 3.00 17.37 -10.62
CA GLU A 67 3.27 18.25 -11.75
C GLU A 67 4.61 17.91 -12.44
N GLU A 68 5.61 17.53 -11.65
CA GLU A 68 6.92 17.09 -12.14
C GLU A 68 6.92 15.62 -12.62
N GLY A 69 5.79 14.91 -12.56
CA GLY A 69 5.68 13.50 -12.99
C GLY A 69 6.36 12.48 -12.07
N ARG A 70 6.92 12.91 -10.93
CA ARG A 70 7.49 12.02 -9.89
C ARG A 70 6.44 11.23 -9.11
N LEU A 71 5.17 11.62 -9.17
CA LEU A 71 4.05 10.89 -8.60
C LEU A 71 2.94 10.85 -9.65
N THR A 72 2.53 9.66 -10.03
CA THR A 72 1.52 9.48 -11.07
C THR A 72 0.33 8.69 -10.53
N LEU A 73 -0.87 9.18 -10.84
CA LEU A 73 -2.09 8.40 -10.65
C LEU A 73 -2.38 7.59 -11.91
N ARG A 74 -2.67 6.31 -11.71
CA ARG A 74 -3.21 5.43 -12.74
C ARG A 74 -4.54 4.86 -12.26
N ALA A 75 -5.40 4.52 -13.20
CA ALA A 75 -6.65 3.85 -12.97
C ALA A 75 -6.74 2.71 -13.97
N HIS A 76 -7.21 1.56 -13.53
CA HIS A 76 -7.29 0.35 -14.34
C HIS A 76 -8.54 -0.42 -13.93
N PRO A 77 -9.39 -0.89 -14.87
CA PRO A 77 -10.65 -1.57 -14.56
C PRO A 77 -10.50 -2.76 -13.60
N PHE A 78 -9.36 -3.46 -13.67
CA PHE A 78 -9.03 -4.58 -12.78
C PHE A 78 -9.05 -4.23 -11.28
N ALA A 79 -8.89 -2.94 -10.90
CA ALA A 79 -8.99 -2.51 -9.51
C ALA A 79 -10.36 -2.84 -8.90
N CYS A 80 -11.43 -2.67 -9.68
CA CYS A 80 -12.80 -3.01 -9.30
C CYS A 80 -13.20 -4.45 -9.67
N ALA A 81 -12.33 -5.21 -10.34
CA ALA A 81 -12.66 -6.58 -10.74
C ALA A 81 -12.65 -7.54 -9.53
N PRO A 82 -13.55 -8.52 -9.47
CA PRO A 82 -13.58 -9.53 -8.41
C PRO A 82 -12.53 -10.64 -8.59
N LEU A 83 -11.48 -10.40 -9.37
CA LEU A 83 -10.51 -11.42 -9.80
C LEU A 83 -9.25 -11.40 -8.92
N PRO A 84 -8.64 -12.57 -8.66
CA PRO A 84 -7.33 -12.64 -7.99
C PRO A 84 -6.23 -12.06 -8.90
N TYR A 85 -5.12 -11.57 -8.32
CA TYR A 85 -4.00 -11.01 -9.10
C TYR A 85 -3.34 -12.05 -10.02
N ALA A 86 -3.56 -13.36 -9.79
CA ALA A 86 -3.13 -14.41 -10.70
C ALA A 86 -3.73 -14.23 -12.10
N ASP A 87 -4.95 -13.73 -12.18
CA ASP A 87 -5.75 -13.57 -13.40
C ASP A 87 -5.71 -12.13 -13.93
N MET A 88 -4.76 -11.31 -13.47
CA MET A 88 -4.62 -9.94 -13.98
C MET A 88 -4.27 -9.94 -15.47
N PRO A 89 -4.83 -8.98 -16.24
CA PRO A 89 -4.57 -8.89 -17.66
C PRO A 89 -3.10 -8.54 -17.96
N HIS A 90 -2.69 -8.79 -19.20
CA HIS A 90 -1.31 -8.71 -19.63
C HIS A 90 -0.69 -7.31 -19.45
N ASP A 91 -1.42 -6.28 -19.84
CA ASP A 91 -1.01 -4.87 -19.72
C ASP A 91 -0.71 -4.48 -18.27
N LEU A 92 -1.59 -4.85 -17.33
CA LEU A 92 -1.37 -4.61 -15.91
C LEU A 92 -0.19 -5.43 -15.35
N ARG A 93 -0.02 -6.66 -15.86
CA ARG A 93 1.12 -7.51 -15.49
C ARG A 93 2.45 -6.89 -15.92
N GLU A 94 2.52 -6.33 -17.12
CA GLU A 94 3.71 -5.61 -17.62
C GLU A 94 3.98 -4.36 -16.77
N GLU A 95 2.94 -3.61 -16.41
CA GLU A 95 3.08 -2.44 -15.53
C GLU A 95 3.71 -2.83 -14.18
N PHE A 96 3.20 -3.87 -13.51
CA PHE A 96 3.79 -4.35 -12.27
C PHE A 96 5.20 -4.93 -12.45
N ALA A 97 5.49 -5.59 -13.59
CA ALA A 97 6.82 -6.12 -13.89
C ALA A 97 7.87 -5.00 -14.02
N SER A 98 7.47 -3.83 -14.52
CA SER A 98 8.35 -2.67 -14.69
C SER A 98 8.71 -1.97 -13.38
N ALA A 99 7.96 -2.23 -12.30
CA ALA A 99 8.17 -1.58 -11.01
C ALA A 99 9.34 -2.19 -10.24
N SER A 100 10.19 -1.35 -9.67
CA SER A 100 11.25 -1.81 -8.75
C SER A 100 10.69 -2.40 -7.44
N LEU A 101 9.47 -2.01 -7.06
CA LEU A 101 8.75 -2.52 -5.90
C LEU A 101 7.26 -2.22 -6.03
N THR A 102 6.43 -3.24 -5.81
CA THR A 102 4.98 -3.07 -5.66
C THR A 102 4.58 -3.15 -4.20
N VAL A 103 3.82 -2.14 -3.72
CA VAL A 103 3.27 -2.13 -2.35
C VAL A 103 1.76 -2.33 -2.37
N MET A 104 1.31 -3.53 -2.00
CA MET A 104 -0.10 -3.89 -1.87
C MET A 104 -0.63 -3.45 -0.51
N LYS A 105 -1.60 -2.52 -0.51
CA LYS A 105 -2.17 -1.97 0.72
C LYS A 105 -3.54 -2.58 1.04
N GLY A 106 -3.72 -2.97 2.30
CA GLY A 106 -5.00 -3.34 2.86
C GLY A 106 -5.40 -4.82 2.66
N ASP A 107 -6.48 -5.19 3.33
CA ASP A 107 -6.96 -6.58 3.41
C ASP A 107 -7.45 -7.12 2.07
N LEU A 108 -8.19 -6.32 1.29
CA LEU A 108 -8.71 -6.75 -0.01
C LEU A 108 -7.61 -7.08 -1.01
N ASN A 109 -6.58 -6.22 -1.11
CA ASN A 109 -5.45 -6.48 -1.99
C ASN A 109 -4.67 -7.73 -1.56
N TYR A 110 -4.53 -7.95 -0.25
CA TYR A 110 -3.91 -9.16 0.25
C TYR A 110 -4.70 -10.41 -0.13
N ARG A 111 -6.01 -10.43 0.11
CA ARG A 111 -6.89 -11.55 -0.26
C ARG A 111 -6.76 -11.88 -1.74
N ARG A 112 -6.85 -10.87 -2.61
CA ARG A 112 -6.67 -11.05 -4.06
C ARG A 112 -5.26 -11.54 -4.43
N LEU A 113 -4.23 -11.13 -3.68
CA LEU A 113 -2.84 -11.54 -3.91
C LEU A 113 -2.59 -12.99 -3.51
N VAL A 114 -3.19 -13.46 -2.41
CA VAL A 114 -3.05 -14.85 -1.95
C VAL A 114 -4.15 -15.78 -2.49
N GLY A 115 -5.02 -15.24 -3.36
CA GLY A 115 -6.10 -15.98 -4.00
C GLY A 115 -7.32 -16.26 -3.12
N ASP A 116 -7.40 -15.64 -1.94
CA ASP A 116 -8.53 -15.69 -1.00
C ASP A 116 -8.95 -17.12 -0.59
N ARG A 117 -7.95 -17.98 -0.28
CA ARG A 117 -8.16 -19.38 0.10
C ARG A 117 -7.77 -19.64 1.56
N MET A 118 -8.33 -20.70 2.13
CA MET A 118 -7.98 -21.25 3.45
C MET A 118 -6.67 -22.05 3.38
N TRP A 119 -5.57 -21.35 3.15
CA TRP A 119 -4.24 -21.95 3.20
C TRP A 119 -3.90 -22.41 4.63
N PRO A 120 -3.08 -23.47 4.80
CA PRO A 120 -2.34 -23.65 6.04
C PRO A 120 -1.58 -22.35 6.36
N ALA A 121 -1.73 -21.81 7.57
CA ALA A 121 -1.15 -20.51 7.91
C ALA A 121 0.37 -20.46 7.73
N SER A 122 1.06 -21.60 7.88
CA SER A 122 2.50 -21.77 7.69
C SER A 122 2.94 -21.79 6.22
N THR A 123 2.01 -21.84 5.26
CA THR A 123 2.33 -21.82 3.82
C THR A 123 3.17 -20.58 3.48
N PRO A 124 4.36 -20.70 2.86
CA PRO A 124 5.22 -19.54 2.62
C PRO A 124 4.57 -18.49 1.72
N PHE A 125 4.59 -17.22 2.13
CA PHE A 125 4.08 -16.10 1.33
C PHE A 125 4.73 -16.04 -0.07
N ALA A 126 6.03 -16.27 -0.15
CA ALA A 126 6.77 -16.30 -1.41
C ALA A 126 6.29 -17.38 -2.38
N ALA A 127 5.87 -18.55 -1.87
CA ALA A 127 5.34 -19.63 -2.70
C ALA A 127 3.97 -19.27 -3.28
N VAL A 128 3.07 -18.74 -2.45
CA VAL A 128 1.71 -18.35 -2.88
C VAL A 128 1.73 -17.18 -3.86
N THR A 129 2.71 -16.29 -3.73
CA THR A 129 2.85 -15.09 -4.57
C THR A 129 3.87 -15.24 -5.70
N ALA A 130 4.35 -16.47 -5.96
CA ALA A 130 5.38 -16.74 -6.96
C ALA A 130 5.01 -16.24 -8.37
N TYR A 131 3.72 -16.24 -8.71
CA TYR A 131 3.18 -15.78 -10.00
C TYR A 131 3.26 -14.27 -10.23
N PHE A 132 3.49 -13.47 -9.17
CA PHE A 132 3.49 -12.01 -9.27
C PHE A 132 4.75 -11.57 -10.04
N PRO A 133 4.69 -10.57 -10.93
CA PRO A 133 5.74 -10.32 -11.93
C PRO A 133 6.95 -9.53 -11.42
N GLY A 134 7.02 -9.18 -10.12
CA GLY A 134 8.15 -8.45 -9.56
C GLY A 134 8.18 -8.45 -8.03
N PRO A 135 9.09 -7.67 -7.41
CA PRO A 135 9.18 -7.53 -5.96
C PRO A 135 7.88 -6.99 -5.40
N VAL A 136 7.34 -7.63 -4.36
CA VAL A 136 6.03 -7.28 -3.78
C VAL A 136 6.08 -7.27 -2.26
N VAL A 137 5.50 -6.22 -1.67
CA VAL A 137 5.28 -6.08 -0.24
C VAL A 137 3.79 -5.90 0.02
N ALA A 138 3.22 -6.73 0.88
CA ALA A 138 1.86 -6.57 1.35
C ALA A 138 1.84 -5.95 2.75
N LEU A 139 1.17 -4.80 2.87
CA LEU A 139 0.93 -4.10 4.13
C LEU A 139 -0.55 -4.23 4.49
N ARG A 140 -0.86 -5.06 5.48
CA ARG A 140 -2.23 -5.46 5.79
C ARG A 140 -2.53 -5.30 7.26
N THR A 141 -3.66 -4.69 7.56
CA THR A 141 -4.38 -4.93 8.82
C THR A 141 -5.35 -6.10 8.59
N LEU A 142 -5.37 -7.08 9.50
CA LEU A 142 -6.15 -8.30 9.35
C LEU A 142 -7.65 -8.02 9.54
N LYS A 143 -8.43 -8.23 8.48
CA LYS A 143 -9.90 -8.06 8.45
C LYS A 143 -10.60 -9.25 7.76
N SER A 144 -9.91 -10.39 7.63
CA SER A 144 -10.41 -11.62 7.01
C SER A 144 -9.55 -12.83 7.38
N ASP A 145 -10.07 -14.03 7.16
CA ASP A 145 -9.42 -15.29 7.56
C ASP A 145 -8.24 -15.72 6.70
N ALA A 146 -8.14 -15.23 5.45
CA ALA A 146 -7.04 -15.57 4.55
C ALA A 146 -5.70 -15.26 5.23
N LEU A 147 -4.81 -16.26 5.34
CA LEU A 147 -3.57 -16.12 6.11
C LEU A 147 -2.50 -17.07 5.58
N VAL A 148 -1.29 -16.55 5.35
CA VAL A 148 -0.11 -17.33 4.94
C VAL A 148 1.14 -16.79 5.64
N GLY A 149 2.21 -17.57 5.69
CA GLY A 149 3.51 -17.20 6.21
C GLY A 149 3.55 -16.90 7.71
N VAL A 150 2.62 -17.45 8.49
CA VAL A 150 2.60 -17.34 9.97
C VAL A 150 3.07 -18.66 10.58
N PRO A 151 4.16 -18.68 11.36
CA PRO A 151 4.61 -19.87 12.06
C PRO A 151 3.55 -20.43 13.01
N GLU A 152 3.47 -21.75 13.13
CA GLU A 152 2.49 -22.45 13.97
C GLU A 152 2.52 -22.00 15.43
N ARG A 153 3.73 -21.71 15.96
CA ARG A 153 3.89 -21.16 17.31
C ARG A 153 3.17 -19.82 17.47
N THR A 154 3.40 -18.87 16.57
CA THR A 154 2.75 -17.55 16.60
C THR A 154 1.24 -17.70 16.44
N LEU A 155 0.82 -18.63 15.59
CA LEU A 155 -0.59 -18.93 15.42
C LEU A 155 -1.23 -19.42 16.74
N ALA A 156 -0.60 -20.40 17.41
CA ALA A 156 -1.08 -20.92 18.68
C ALA A 156 -1.13 -19.86 19.78
N GLU A 157 -0.12 -18.98 19.86
CA GLU A 157 -0.08 -17.86 20.81
C GLU A 157 -1.24 -16.87 20.60
N LEU A 158 -1.57 -16.54 19.34
CA LEU A 158 -2.67 -15.64 19.00
C LEU A 158 -4.04 -16.28 19.25
N ASP A 159 -4.18 -17.57 18.93
CA ASP A 159 -5.43 -18.31 19.13
C ASP A 159 -5.72 -18.57 20.62
N ALA A 160 -4.69 -18.78 21.44
CA ALA A 160 -4.83 -18.99 22.89
C ALA A 160 -5.46 -17.80 23.62
N ALA A 161 -5.42 -16.59 23.05
CA ALA A 161 -6.09 -15.42 23.60
C ALA A 161 -7.64 -15.52 23.56
N GLY A 162 -8.20 -16.48 22.82
CA GLY A 162 -9.64 -16.76 22.76
C GLY A 162 -10.48 -15.64 22.13
N ARG A 163 -9.84 -14.63 21.52
CA ARG A 163 -10.51 -13.48 20.89
C ARG A 163 -10.30 -13.51 19.38
N PRO A 164 -11.31 -13.13 18.57
CA PRO A 164 -11.12 -12.97 17.14
C PRO A 164 -10.05 -11.91 16.83
N TRP A 165 -8.95 -12.32 16.20
CA TRP A 165 -7.83 -11.44 15.88
C TRP A 165 -7.61 -11.25 14.38
N ARG A 166 -8.06 -12.21 13.55
CA ARG A 166 -7.94 -12.17 12.08
C ARG A 166 -8.93 -11.23 11.40
N THR A 167 -10.04 -10.92 12.05
CA THR A 167 -11.17 -10.20 11.41
C THR A 167 -11.48 -8.86 12.04
N THR A 168 -10.87 -8.53 13.18
CA THR A 168 -11.23 -7.35 13.99
C THR A 168 -10.43 -6.09 13.65
N GLY A 169 -9.45 -6.18 12.76
CA GLY A 169 -8.61 -5.03 12.42
C GLY A 169 -7.59 -4.65 13.51
N THR A 170 -7.40 -5.50 14.52
CA THR A 170 -6.54 -5.23 15.69
C THR A 170 -5.08 -5.64 15.48
N HIS A 171 -4.82 -6.47 14.47
CA HIS A 171 -3.50 -6.99 14.14
C HIS A 171 -3.10 -6.58 12.72
N ALA A 172 -1.79 -6.50 12.48
CA ALA A 172 -1.25 -6.17 11.17
C ALA A 172 -0.06 -7.06 10.80
N MET A 173 0.17 -7.21 9.51
CA MET A 173 1.28 -7.96 8.93
C MET A 173 1.95 -7.13 7.83
N VAL A 174 3.26 -7.33 7.75
CA VAL A 174 4.10 -6.88 6.64
C VAL A 174 4.79 -8.11 6.08
N GLN A 175 4.51 -8.45 4.83
CA GLN A 175 5.12 -9.60 4.16
C GLN A 175 5.74 -9.13 2.86
N ALA A 176 6.93 -9.65 2.55
CA ALA A 176 7.71 -9.26 1.39
C ALA A 176 8.16 -10.50 0.62
N ARG A 177 8.14 -10.39 -0.71
CA ARG A 177 8.89 -11.25 -1.61
C ARG A 177 9.79 -10.33 -2.45
N PRO A 178 11.11 -10.37 -2.25
CA PRO A 178 12.05 -9.53 -3.01
C PRO A 178 12.10 -9.95 -4.48
#